data_AF-A0A842N9Y3-F1
#
_entry.id   AF-A0A842N9Y3-F1
#
_cell.length_a   1.000
_cell.length_b   1.000
_cell.length_c   1.000
_cell.angle_alpha   90.00
_cell.angle_beta   90.00
_cell.angle_gamma   90.00
#
_symmetry.space_group_name_H-M   'P 1'
#
loop_
_entity.id
_entity.type
_entity.pdbx_description
1 polymer ?
#
loop_
_entity_poly.entity_id
_entity_poly.type
_entity_poly.pdbx_seq_one_letter_code
_entity_poly.pdbx_strand_id
1 'polypeptide(L)'
;MNELDHVGLYVKDLAKSVVFYGEIFGFEVVRTMDLGEAKIAFLDIGGGLLELIQPLRAPGLHPKAGGTTPPTASTTTMPWSPSSRA
;
A
#
# COMPACT_ATOMS: atom_id res chain seq x y z
N MET A 1 1.98 -8.55 29.54
CA MET A 1 2.77 -7.48 28.90
C MET A 1 2.32 -7.40 27.45
N ASN A 2 2.12 -6.22 26.89
CA ASN A 2 1.80 -6.06 25.47
C ASN A 2 3.11 -5.97 24.69
N GLU A 3 3.38 -6.95 23.83
CA GLU A 3 4.50 -6.94 22.89
C GLU A 3 4.00 -6.52 21.50
N LEU A 4 4.92 -6.07 20.65
CA LEU A 4 4.61 -5.72 19.26
C LEU A 4 4.51 -7.01 18.44
N ASP A 5 3.32 -7.34 17.98
CA ASP A 5 3.07 -8.56 17.21
C ASP A 5 3.63 -8.44 15.77
N HIS A 6 3.26 -7.35 15.08
CA HIS A 6 3.72 -7.08 13.72
C HIS A 6 3.65 -5.59 13.34
N VAL A 7 4.37 -5.22 12.27
CA VAL A 7 4.26 -3.92 11.58
C VAL A 7 3.97 -4.16 10.11
N GLY A 8 2.88 -3.56 9.61
CA GLY A 8 2.52 -3.60 8.19
C GLY A 8 3.08 -2.42 7.39
N LEU A 9 3.67 -2.69 6.23
CA LEU A 9 4.29 -1.69 5.37
C LEU A 9 3.87 -1.89 3.91
N TYR A 10 3.20 -0.89 3.34
CA TYR A 10 2.84 -0.92 1.93
C TYR A 10 4.05 -0.59 1.05
N VAL A 11 4.32 -1.48 0.10
CA VAL A 11 5.45 -1.36 -0.82
C VAL A 11 4.99 -1.42 -2.27
N LYS A 12 5.71 -0.71 -3.14
CA LYS A 12 5.41 -0.71 -4.58
C LYS A 12 5.83 -2.01 -5.26
N ASP A 13 6.93 -2.60 -4.80
CA ASP A 13 7.54 -3.82 -5.37
C ASP A 13 8.01 -4.72 -4.23
N LEU A 14 7.31 -5.84 -4.04
CA LEU A 14 7.52 -6.79 -2.96
C LEU A 14 8.86 -7.49 -3.10
N ALA A 15 9.22 -7.91 -4.31
CA ALA A 15 10.46 -8.64 -4.55
C ALA A 15 11.67 -7.76 -4.22
N LYS A 16 11.68 -6.50 -4.70
CA LYS A 16 12.75 -5.55 -4.37
C LYS A 16 12.81 -5.22 -2.89
N SER A 17 11.65 -5.10 -2.24
CA SER A 17 11.58 -4.78 -0.81
C SER A 17 12.11 -5.94 0.03
N VAL A 18 11.75 -7.18 -0.29
CA VAL A 18 12.28 -8.38 0.37
C VAL A 18 13.80 -8.43 0.28
N VAL A 19 14.36 -8.20 -0.92
CA VAL A 19 15.82 -8.16 -1.10
C VAL A 19 16.45 -7.04 -0.27
N PHE A 20 15.90 -5.83 -0.31
CA PHE A 20 16.40 -4.70 0.47
C PHE A 20 16.42 -4.99 1.98
N TYR A 21 15.31 -5.48 2.53
CA TYR A 21 15.21 -5.78 3.96
C TYR A 21 16.05 -7.00 4.36
N GLY A 22 16.17 -7.99 3.50
CA GLY A 22 17.04 -9.14 3.72
C GLY A 22 18.53 -8.79 3.68
N GLU A 23 18.99 -8.04 2.68
CA GLU A 23 20.41 -7.73 2.49
C GLU A 23 20.93 -6.68 3.48
N ILE A 24 20.12 -5.66 3.81
CA ILE A 24 20.58 -4.56 4.68
C ILE A 24 20.39 -4.89 6.15
N PHE A 25 19.28 -5.54 6.51
CA PHE A 25 18.94 -5.79 7.91
C PHE A 25 19.11 -7.26 8.31
N GLY A 26 19.31 -8.18 7.35
CA GLY A 26 19.43 -9.61 7.64
C GLY A 26 18.10 -10.29 7.96
N PHE A 27 16.96 -9.67 7.61
CA PHE A 27 15.65 -10.24 7.93
C PHE A 27 15.32 -11.43 7.02
N GLU A 28 14.80 -12.49 7.62
CA GLU A 28 14.45 -13.72 6.90
C GLU A 28 12.96 -13.73 6.55
N VAL A 29 12.65 -14.18 5.33
CA VAL A 29 11.25 -14.38 4.91
C VAL A 29 10.71 -15.65 5.55
N VAL A 30 9.76 -15.50 6.46
CA VAL A 30 9.12 -16.61 7.18
C VAL A 30 7.95 -17.17 6.39
N ARG A 31 7.20 -16.30 5.70
CA ARG A 31 5.99 -16.68 4.96
C ARG A 31 5.75 -15.70 3.82
N THR A 32 5.13 -16.20 2.74
CA THR A 32 4.55 -15.35 1.69
C THR A 32 3.09 -15.73 1.48
N MET A 33 2.28 -14.75 1.08
CA MET A 33 0.87 -14.94 0.72
C MET A 33 0.54 -14.17 -0.55
N ASP A 34 -0.24 -14.79 -1.42
CA ASP A 34 -0.88 -14.13 -2.55
C ASP A 34 -2.39 -14.21 -2.34
N LEU A 35 -3.02 -13.05 -2.14
CA LEU A 35 -4.44 -12.92 -1.86
C LEU A 35 -5.23 -12.51 -3.12
N GLY A 36 -4.62 -12.53 -4.30
CA GLY A 36 -5.25 -12.15 -5.56
C GLY A 36 -5.48 -10.65 -5.75
N GLU A 37 -5.59 -9.86 -4.68
CA GLU A 37 -5.63 -8.38 -4.70
C GLU A 37 -4.37 -7.73 -4.09
N ALA A 38 -3.58 -8.51 -3.35
CA ALA A 38 -2.32 -8.09 -2.77
C ALA A 38 -1.38 -9.29 -2.59
N LYS A 39 -0.08 -9.00 -2.63
CA LYS A 39 0.99 -9.94 -2.27
C LYS A 39 1.61 -9.49 -0.96
N ILE A 40 1.85 -10.43 -0.06
CA ILE A 40 2.40 -10.15 1.27
C ILE A 40 3.61 -11.03 1.52
N ALA A 41 4.68 -10.47 2.07
CA ALA A 41 5.80 -11.20 2.63
C ALA A 41 5.94 -10.86 4.12
N PHE A 42 6.11 -11.89 4.95
CA PHE A 42 6.32 -11.78 6.38
C PHE A 42 7.80 -12.01 6.66
N LEU A 43 8.46 -11.01 7.23
CA LEU A 43 9.87 -11.05 7.58
C LEU A 43 10.03 -11.10 9.10
N ASP A 44 10.92 -11.96 9.60
CA ASP A 44 11.26 -11.99 11.02
C ASP A 44 12.21 -10.85 11.37
N ILE A 45 11.89 -10.11 12.43
CA ILE A 45 12.71 -9.01 12.97
C ILE A 45 13.20 -9.28 14.40
N GLY A 46 13.11 -10.53 14.88
CA GLY A 46 13.67 -11.00 16.15
C GLY A 46 12.78 -10.77 17.39
N GLY A 47 11.61 -10.17 17.21
CA GLY A 47 10.65 -9.89 18.29
C GLY A 47 9.25 -9.55 17.80
N GLY A 48 8.96 -9.86 16.54
CA GLY A 48 7.72 -9.54 15.84
C GLY A 48 7.87 -9.80 14.35
N LEU A 49 6.85 -9.48 13.57
CA LEU A 49 6.86 -9.65 12.11
C LEU A 49 6.81 -8.31 11.37
N LEU A 50 7.60 -8.19 10.30
CA LEU A 50 7.44 -7.13 9.32
C LEU A 50 6.64 -7.66 8.13
N GLU A 51 5.46 -7.08 7.89
CA GLU A 51 4.58 -7.46 6.78
C GLU A 51 4.76 -6.48 5.62
N LEU A 52 5.44 -6.91 4.56
CA LEU A 52 5.57 -6.15 3.33
C LEU A 52 4.38 -6.44 2.43
N ILE A 53 3.55 -5.44 2.16
CA ILE A 53 2.29 -5.57 1.43
C ILE A 53 2.38 -4.84 0.10
N GLN A 54 2.37 -5.58 -1.01
CA GLN A 54 2.23 -5.01 -2.35
C GLN A 54 0.78 -5.14 -2.82
N PRO A 55 0.01 -4.04 -2.88
CA PRO A 55 -1.30 -4.06 -3.50
C PRO A 55 -1.17 -4.23 -5.02
N LEU A 56 -2.12 -4.91 -5.66
CA LEU A 56 -2.17 -5.00 -7.12
C LEU A 56 -2.59 -3.68 -7.79
N ARG A 57 -3.17 -2.76 -7.00
CA ARG A 57 -3.53 -1.40 -7.45
C ARG A 57 -2.68 -0.36 -6.73
N ALA A 58 -2.45 0.79 -7.39
CA ALA A 58 -1.54 1.83 -6.91
C ALA A 58 -1.77 2.22 -5.44
N PRO A 59 -0.69 2.45 -4.65
CA PRO A 59 -0.80 2.88 -3.26
C PRO A 59 -1.61 4.18 -3.14
N GLY A 60 -2.62 4.18 -2.28
CA GLY A 60 -3.55 5.32 -2.09
C GLY A 60 -5.01 5.04 -2.45
N LEU A 61 -5.31 3.88 -3.02
CA LEU A 61 -6.69 3.39 -3.26
C LEU A 61 -7.10 2.31 -2.25
N HIS A 62 -6.66 2.43 -1.00
CA HIS A 62 -7.24 1.62 0.08
C HIS A 62 -8.67 2.12 0.31
N PRO A 63 -9.69 1.26 0.31
CA PRO A 63 -10.95 1.62 0.92
C PRO A 63 -10.63 2.03 2.36
N LYS A 64 -10.91 3.29 2.72
CA LYS A 64 -10.97 3.67 4.12
C LYS A 64 -11.84 2.62 4.81
N ALA A 65 -11.35 2.02 5.89
CA ALA A 65 -12.20 1.22 6.76
C ALA A 65 -13.37 2.12 7.20
N GLY A 66 -14.52 1.95 6.55
CA GLY A 66 -15.69 2.84 6.65
C GLY A 66 -15.69 4.01 5.67
N GLY A 67 -16.45 3.90 4.57
CA GLY A 67 -16.79 5.05 3.73
C GLY A 67 -17.02 4.69 2.27
N THR A 68 -18.31 4.56 1.94
CA THR A 68 -18.97 4.58 0.62
C THR A 68 -18.10 4.87 -0.61
N THR A 69 -18.26 4.00 -1.62
CA THR A 69 -17.86 4.11 -3.03
C THR A 69 -17.63 5.55 -3.51
N PRO A 70 -16.47 5.90 -4.09
CA PRO A 70 -16.37 7.17 -4.81
C PRO A 70 -17.17 7.05 -6.12
N PRO A 71 -18.07 7.99 -6.45
CA PRO A 71 -18.78 7.96 -7.71
C PRO A 71 -17.80 8.18 -8.86
N THR A 72 -18.07 7.44 -9.94
CA THR A 72 -17.44 7.55 -11.27
C THR A 72 -17.12 8.99 -11.62
N ALA A 73 -15.85 9.28 -11.90
CA ALA A 73 -15.43 10.57 -12.42
C ALA A 73 -15.97 10.75 -13.85
N SER A 74 -17.15 11.34 -13.97
CA SER A 74 -17.57 11.99 -15.22
C SER A 74 -16.81 13.29 -15.33
N THR A 75 -15.78 13.31 -16.18
CA THR A 75 -15.09 14.53 -16.61
C THR A 75 -16.10 15.50 -17.22
N THR A 76 -16.61 16.42 -16.41
CA THR A 76 -17.30 17.62 -16.87
C THR A 76 -16.24 18.71 -16.94
N THR A 77 -15.86 19.08 -18.16
CA THR A 77 -14.98 20.20 -18.48
C THR A 77 -15.54 21.49 -17.87
N MET A 78 -14.73 22.18 -17.07
CA MET A 78 -15.07 23.48 -16.47
C MET A 78 -15.32 24.57 -17.52
N PRO A 79 -16.19 25.56 -17.26
CA PRO A 79 -16.24 26.83 -17.99
C PRO A 79 -15.56 27.97 -17.20
N TRP A 80 -14.74 28.81 -17.84
CA TRP A 80 -14.57 30.21 -17.43
C TRP A 80 -13.99 31.11 -18.56
N SER A 81 -14.42 32.37 -18.50
CA SER A 81 -14.52 33.49 -19.45
C SER A 81 -13.24 34.37 -19.52
N PRO A 82 -13.09 35.39 -20.40
CA PRO A 82 -13.90 36.63 -20.32
C PRO A 82 -14.20 37.30 -21.68
N SER A 83 -15.35 37.97 -21.82
CA SER A 83 -15.49 39.03 -22.83
C SER A 83 -16.35 40.20 -22.36
N SER A 84 -15.66 41.34 -22.23
CA SER A 84 -16.04 42.70 -22.60
C SER A 84 -17.37 43.29 -22.11
N ARG A 85 -17.26 44.24 -21.18
CA ARG A 85 -18.13 45.42 -21.13
C ARG A 85 -17.36 46.61 -21.70
N ALA A 86 -17.87 47.14 -22.81
CA ALA A 86 -17.78 48.56 -23.16
C ALA A 86 -19.07 49.24 -22.65
#